data_AF-A0A9D7YHD8-F1
#
_entry.id   AF-A0A9D7YHD8-F1
#
_cell.length_a   1.000
_cell.length_b   1.000
_cell.length_c   1.000
_cell.angle_alpha   90.00
_cell.angle_beta   90.00
_cell.angle_gamma   90.00
#
_symmetry.space_group_name_H-M   'P 1'
#
loop_
_entity.id
_entity.type
_entity.pdbx_description
1 polymer ?
#
loop_
_entity_poly.entity_id
_entity_poly.type
_entity_poly.pdbx_seq_one_letter_code
_entity_poly.pdbx_strand_id
1 'polypeptide(L)'
;MLEVHAQQSDSAFIRYSTLAAYPYSTITSATSNTSHVVLTTSSGEVFTMDPDDGLLTALPPVVGPIPIDVIIHGSANWLVLADNSVRILDTVSREWHDPYGYPINGYSFNVKGELWIARGSTL
;
A
#
# COMPACT_ATOMS: atom_id res chain seq x y z
N MET A 1 -4.00 -18.26 -49.75
CA MET A 1 -4.24 -16.96 -49.08
C MET A 1 -3.82 -17.17 -47.64
N LEU A 2 -2.73 -16.55 -47.20
CA LEU A 2 -2.18 -16.73 -45.84
C LEU A 2 -2.82 -15.66 -44.95
N GLU A 3 -3.68 -16.06 -44.01
CA GLU A 3 -4.18 -15.14 -42.99
C GLU A 3 -3.16 -15.04 -41.85
N VAL A 4 -2.45 -13.92 -41.82
CA VAL A 4 -1.62 -13.54 -40.69
C VAL A 4 -2.55 -12.98 -39.62
N HIS A 5 -2.83 -13.78 -38.59
CA HIS A 5 -3.42 -13.29 -37.36
C HIS A 5 -2.36 -12.47 -36.64
N ALA A 6 -2.42 -11.15 -36.78
CA ALA A 6 -1.65 -10.25 -35.93
C ALA A 6 -2.19 -10.40 -34.50
N GLN A 7 -1.43 -11.07 -33.64
CA GLN A 7 -1.67 -11.10 -32.20
C GLN A 7 -1.44 -9.68 -31.69
N GLN A 8 -2.54 -8.93 -31.54
CA GLN A 8 -2.53 -7.60 -30.97
C GLN A 8 -2.11 -7.74 -29.50
N SER A 9 -0.83 -7.44 -29.23
CA SER A 9 -0.34 -7.32 -27.86
C SER A 9 -0.98 -6.07 -27.27
N ASP A 10 -2.08 -6.24 -26.54
CA ASP A 10 -2.63 -5.20 -25.68
C ASP A 10 -1.57 -4.87 -24.64
N SER A 11 -0.78 -3.84 -24.95
CA SER A 11 0.08 -3.19 -23.97
C SER A 11 -0.86 -2.58 -22.95
N ALA A 12 -0.91 -3.12 -21.74
CA ALA A 12 -1.68 -2.55 -20.65
C ALA A 12 -1.23 -1.09 -20.45
N PHE A 13 -2.03 -0.14 -20.95
CA PHE A 13 -1.77 1.27 -20.74
C PHE A 13 -2.18 1.60 -19.30
N ILE A 14 -1.19 1.79 -18.42
CA ILE A 14 -1.44 2.41 -17.12
C ILE A 14 -1.73 3.89 -17.39
N ARG A 15 -3.01 4.28 -17.27
CA ARG A 15 -3.39 5.70 -17.26
C ARG A 15 -3.00 6.29 -15.91
N TYR A 16 -2.02 7.18 -15.89
CA TYR A 16 -1.74 8.00 -14.72
C TYR A 16 -2.80 9.10 -14.63
N SER A 17 -3.81 8.89 -13.80
CA SER A 17 -4.69 9.98 -13.35
C SER A 17 -3.95 10.76 -12.27
N THR A 18 -3.60 12.01 -12.56
CA THR A 18 -3.03 12.91 -11.57
C THR A 18 -4.04 13.11 -10.44
N LEU A 19 -3.62 12.83 -9.20
CA LEU A 19 -4.38 13.05 -7.96
C LEU A 19 -4.83 14.52 -7.88
N ALA A 20 -6.04 14.83 -8.31
CA ALA A 20 -6.58 16.19 -8.33
C ALA A 20 -7.23 16.63 -7.00
N ALA A 21 -7.08 15.88 -5.90
CA ALA A 21 -7.92 16.09 -4.70
C ALA A 21 -7.19 16.59 -3.43
N TYR A 22 -5.86 16.60 -3.38
CA TYR A 22 -5.13 17.01 -2.17
C TYR A 22 -4.03 18.01 -2.54
N PRO A 23 -4.33 19.32 -2.59
CA PRO A 23 -3.29 20.31 -2.79
C PRO A 23 -2.29 20.14 -1.62
N TYR A 24 -1.01 19.96 -1.97
CA TYR A 24 0.15 19.86 -1.06
C TYR A 24 0.54 18.47 -0.51
N SER A 25 -0.11 17.36 -0.89
CA SER A 25 0.37 16.02 -0.52
C SER A 25 1.13 15.32 -1.65
N THR A 26 2.18 14.60 -1.28
CA THR A 26 2.99 13.77 -2.20
C THR A 26 2.81 12.30 -1.86
N ILE A 27 2.86 11.43 -2.86
CA ILE A 27 2.88 9.98 -2.62
C ILE A 27 4.23 9.64 -1.97
N THR A 28 4.21 9.07 -0.77
CA THR A 28 5.41 8.64 -0.03
C THR A 28 5.78 7.19 -0.33
N SER A 29 4.78 6.33 -0.53
CA SER A 29 4.97 4.95 -0.95
C SER A 29 3.76 4.47 -1.74
N ALA A 30 3.99 3.50 -2.62
CA ALA A 30 2.95 2.80 -3.35
C ALA A 30 3.37 1.36 -3.61
N THR A 31 2.39 0.46 -3.54
CA THR A 31 2.54 -0.97 -3.78
C THR A 31 1.33 -1.49 -4.55
N SER A 32 1.47 -2.63 -5.22
CA SER A 32 0.39 -3.21 -6.01
C SER A 32 0.45 -4.73 -6.02
N ASN A 33 -0.72 -5.36 -6.08
CA ASN A 33 -0.87 -6.75 -6.49
C ASN A 33 -1.78 -6.82 -7.74
N THR A 34 -2.28 -8.00 -8.08
CA THR A 34 -3.15 -8.21 -9.26
C THR A 34 -4.52 -7.54 -9.17
N SER A 35 -4.95 -7.11 -7.98
CA SER A 35 -6.32 -6.66 -7.72
C SER A 35 -6.39 -5.27 -7.08
N HIS A 36 -5.29 -4.77 -6.56
CA HIS A 36 -5.26 -3.50 -5.84
C HIS A 36 -3.93 -2.79 -6.05
N VAL A 37 -4.02 -1.47 -6.13
CA VAL A 37 -2.93 -0.54 -5.88
C VAL A 37 -3.22 0.15 -4.54
N VAL A 38 -2.22 0.25 -3.69
CA VAL A 38 -2.33 0.96 -2.40
C VAL A 38 -1.20 1.97 -2.31
N LEU A 39 -1.52 3.17 -1.85
CA LEU A 39 -0.57 4.27 -1.74
C LEU A 39 -0.76 5.05 -0.44
N THR A 40 0.33 5.61 0.08
CA THR A 40 0.34 6.52 1.22
C THR A 40 0.77 7.91 0.79
N THR A 41 0.27 8.93 1.47
CA THR A 41 0.64 10.32 1.23
C THR A 41 1.47 10.89 2.38
N SER A 42 2.20 11.96 2.09
CA SER A 42 2.94 12.75 3.07
C SER A 42 2.06 13.46 4.10
N SER A 43 0.74 13.48 3.89
CA SER A 43 -0.24 14.09 4.80
C SER A 43 -0.93 13.08 5.73
N GLY A 44 -0.64 11.78 5.61
CA GLY A 44 -1.15 10.79 6.56
C GLY A 44 -2.17 9.80 5.97
N GLU A 45 -2.69 10.07 4.78
CA GLU A 45 -3.75 9.29 4.18
C GLU A 45 -3.22 8.04 3.48
N VAL A 46 -4.08 7.03 3.44
CA VAL A 46 -3.87 5.79 2.68
C VAL A 46 -5.03 5.65 1.71
N PHE A 47 -4.71 5.41 0.45
CA PHE A 47 -5.69 5.19 -0.59
C PHE A 47 -5.53 3.80 -1.19
N THR A 48 -6.64 3.26 -1.66
CA THR A 48 -6.67 2.08 -2.50
C THR A 48 -7.32 2.38 -3.84
N MET A 49 -6.93 1.64 -4.86
CA MET A 49 -7.47 1.73 -6.20
C MET A 49 -7.59 0.33 -6.77
N ASP A 50 -8.73 0.02 -7.38
CA ASP A 50 -8.86 -1.13 -8.27
C ASP A 50 -8.16 -0.77 -9.59
N PRO A 51 -7.18 -1.58 -10.05
CA PRO A 51 -6.46 -1.29 -11.28
C PRO A 51 -7.35 -1.31 -12.53
N ASP A 52 -8.50 -2.00 -12.49
CA ASP A 52 -9.41 -2.14 -13.63
C ASP A 52 -10.27 -0.88 -13.85
N ASP A 53 -10.67 -0.19 -12.76
CA ASP A 53 -11.51 1.02 -12.84
C ASP A 53 -10.74 2.33 -12.60
N GLY A 54 -9.56 2.26 -11.96
CA GLY A 54 -8.72 3.41 -11.66
C GLY A 54 -9.29 4.36 -10.60
N LEU A 55 -10.30 3.96 -9.84
CA LEU A 55 -10.96 4.79 -8.84
C LEU A 55 -10.24 4.73 -7.49
N LEU A 56 -9.80 5.89 -7.02
CA LEU A 56 -9.17 6.01 -5.70
C LEU A 56 -10.22 6.10 -4.59
N THR A 57 -10.11 5.21 -3.62
CA THR A 57 -10.93 5.16 -2.41
C THR A 57 -10.05 5.42 -1.19
N ALA A 58 -10.41 6.41 -0.37
CA ALA A 58 -9.73 6.67 0.88
C ALA A 58 -10.02 5.56 1.90
N LEU A 59 -8.97 5.09 2.57
CA LEU A 59 -9.08 4.18 3.69
C LEU A 59 -9.34 4.95 4.98
N PRO A 60 -9.79 4.26 6.05
CA PRO A 60 -9.89 4.88 7.35
C PRO A 60 -8.56 5.54 7.73
N PRO A 61 -8.57 6.76 8.29
CA PRO A 61 -7.35 7.46 8.64
C PRO A 61 -6.51 6.62 9.61
N VAL A 62 -5.20 6.56 9.36
CA VAL A 62 -4.26 5.92 10.28
C VAL A 62 -4.18 6.79 11.53
N VAL A 63 -4.68 6.30 12.66
CA VAL A 63 -4.52 6.99 13.95
C VAL A 63 -3.09 6.77 14.43
N GLY A 64 -2.28 7.82 14.37
CA GLY A 64 -0.87 7.75 14.77
C GLY A 64 0.04 8.62 13.91
N PRO A 65 1.34 8.28 13.83
CA PRO A 65 2.31 8.99 13.00
C PRO A 65 1.99 8.88 11.51
N ILE A 66 2.59 9.79 10.71
CA ILE A 66 2.41 9.81 9.26
C ILE A 66 2.97 8.50 8.66
N PRO A 67 2.20 7.79 7.82
CA PRO A 67 2.68 6.65 7.05
C PRO A 67 3.87 7.00 6.16
N ILE A 68 4.93 6.20 6.28
CA ILE A 68 6.13 6.30 5.45
C ILE A 68 6.19 5.20 4.39
N ASP A 69 5.51 4.08 4.61
CA ASP A 69 5.50 2.96 3.68
C ASP A 69 4.20 2.14 3.76
N VAL A 70 3.81 1.51 2.64
CA VAL A 70 2.61 0.65 2.55
C VAL A 70 2.85 -0.58 1.70
N ILE A 71 2.36 -1.71 2.20
CA ILE A 71 2.62 -3.04 1.64
C ILE A 71 1.34 -3.86 1.65
N ILE A 72 1.02 -4.45 0.50
CA ILE A 72 -0.07 -5.42 0.40
C ILE A 72 0.46 -6.80 0.83
N HIS A 73 -0.16 -7.40 1.84
CA HIS A 73 0.18 -8.74 2.31
C HIS A 73 -1.01 -9.68 2.15
N GLY A 74 -1.01 -10.39 1.02
CA GLY A 74 -2.13 -11.20 0.59
C GLY A 74 -3.32 -10.34 0.15
N SER A 75 -4.51 -10.93 0.16
CA SER A 75 -5.74 -10.28 -0.33
C SER A 75 -6.52 -9.50 0.73
N ALA A 76 -6.23 -9.70 2.01
CA ALA A 76 -7.09 -9.23 3.11
C ALA A 76 -6.40 -8.31 4.13
N ASN A 77 -5.08 -8.15 4.08
CA ASN A 77 -4.33 -7.36 5.06
C ASN A 77 -3.32 -6.46 4.39
N TRP A 78 -3.36 -5.17 4.72
CA TRP A 78 -2.37 -4.20 4.25
C TRP A 78 -1.57 -3.68 5.43
N LEU A 79 -0.25 -3.68 5.30
CA LEU A 79 0.65 -3.18 6.30
C LEU A 79 0.98 -1.74 5.96
N VAL A 80 0.79 -0.86 6.91
CA VAL A 80 1.24 0.52 6.86
C VAL A 80 2.27 0.72 7.96
N LEU A 81 3.40 1.29 7.56
CA LEU A 81 4.54 1.53 8.42
C LEU A 81 4.58 3.03 8.68
N ALA A 82 4.56 3.40 9.95
CA ALA A 82 4.43 4.79 10.39
C ALA A 82 5.35 5.03 11.59
N ASP A 83 6.36 5.91 11.43
CA ASP A 83 7.33 6.37 12.45
C ASP A 83 7.49 5.44 13.67
N ASN A 84 8.37 4.44 13.53
CA ASN A 84 8.63 3.42 14.55
C ASN A 84 7.41 2.58 14.95
N SER A 85 6.38 2.45 14.14
CA SER A 85 5.24 1.58 14.41
C SER A 85 4.76 0.84 13.16
N VAL A 86 4.14 -0.31 13.38
CA VAL A 86 3.44 -1.07 12.32
C VAL A 86 1.95 -0.98 12.61
N ARG A 87 1.18 -0.71 11.56
CA ARG A 87 -0.27 -0.73 11.57
C ARG A 87 -0.71 -1.72 10.50
N ILE A 88 -1.57 -2.66 10.86
CA ILE A 88 -2.15 -3.60 9.91
C ILE A 88 -3.62 -3.19 9.73
N LEU A 89 -3.99 -2.83 8.51
CA LEU A 89 -5.39 -2.69 8.14
C LEU A 89 -5.93 -4.06 7.78
N ASP A 90 -6.94 -4.51 8.51
CA ASP A 90 -7.83 -5.56 8.03
C ASP A 90 -8.78 -4.94 7.00
N THR A 91 -8.68 -5.37 5.75
CA THR A 91 -9.43 -4.77 4.65
C THR A 91 -10.90 -5.21 4.65
N VAL A 92 -11.25 -6.25 5.39
CA VAL A 92 -12.63 -6.75 5.54
C VAL A 92 -13.35 -5.93 6.62
N SER A 93 -12.77 -5.85 7.82
CA SER A 93 -13.35 -5.09 8.93
C SER A 93 -13.14 -3.58 8.78
N ARG A 94 -12.17 -3.16 7.97
CA ARG A 94 -11.69 -1.77 7.84
C ARG A 94 -11.17 -1.21 9.17
N GLU A 95 -10.60 -2.07 10.01
CA GLU A 95 -10.01 -1.68 11.30
C GLU A 95 -8.48 -1.70 11.25
N TRP A 96 -7.87 -0.74 11.95
CA TRP A 96 -6.42 -0.70 12.15
C TRP A 96 -6.04 -1.47 13.41
N HIS A 97 -5.05 -2.34 13.27
CA HIS A 97 -4.47 -3.10 14.38
C HIS A 97 -3.01 -2.69 14.59
N ASP A 98 -2.63 -2.50 15.85
CA ASP A 98 -1.23 -2.45 16.27
C ASP A 98 -0.85 -3.80 16.90
N PRO A 99 -0.27 -4.73 16.12
CA PRO A 99 0.07 -6.05 16.64
C PRO A 99 1.25 -6.02 17.64
N TYR A 100 1.95 -4.90 17.77
CA TYR A 100 3.16 -4.82 18.56
C TYR A 100 3.01 -3.95 19.80
N GLY A 101 2.16 -2.92 19.77
CA GLY A 101 1.83 -2.07 20.91
C GLY A 101 2.98 -1.22 21.45
N TYR A 102 4.16 -1.29 20.83
CA TYR A 102 5.38 -0.60 21.21
C TYR A 102 6.17 -0.16 19.97
N PRO A 103 7.04 0.86 20.11
CA PRO A 103 7.89 1.28 19.00
C PRO A 103 8.82 0.17 18.48
N ILE A 104 8.98 0.11 17.16
CA ILE A 104 9.93 -0.74 16.44
C ILE A 104 11.14 0.10 16.01
N ASN A 105 12.34 -0.48 16.03
CA ASN A 105 13.57 0.24 15.67
C ASN A 105 13.90 0.17 14.17
N GLY A 106 13.15 -0.64 13.42
CA GLY A 106 13.33 -0.83 12.00
C GLY A 106 12.57 -2.05 11.51
N TYR A 107 12.43 -2.16 10.20
CA TYR A 107 11.81 -3.30 9.55
C TYR A 107 12.52 -3.62 8.22
N SER A 108 12.29 -4.83 7.72
CA SER A 108 12.70 -5.25 6.38
C SER A 108 11.74 -6.34 5.88
N PHE A 109 11.70 -6.53 4.57
CA PHE A 109 10.99 -7.65 3.95
C PHE A 109 12.01 -8.62 3.38
N ASN A 110 11.80 -9.91 3.60
CA ASN A 110 12.59 -10.91 2.92
C ASN A 110 12.06 -11.17 1.50
N VAL A 111 12.78 -12.00 0.74
CA VAL A 111 12.43 -12.35 -0.65
C VAL A 111 11.09 -13.06 -0.81
N LYS A 112 10.47 -13.50 0.28
CA LYS A 112 9.14 -14.13 0.31
C LYS A 112 8.03 -13.14 0.68
N GLY A 113 8.36 -11.88 0.94
CA GLY A 113 7.40 -10.86 1.40
C GLY A 113 7.05 -10.97 2.88
N GLU A 114 7.82 -11.71 3.68
CA GLU A 114 7.61 -11.79 5.13
C GLU A 114 8.20 -10.54 5.80
N LEU A 115 7.43 -9.92 6.69
CA LEU A 115 7.86 -8.76 7.48
C LEU A 115 8.79 -9.19 8.63
N TRP A 116 9.99 -8.64 8.63
CA TRP A 116 10.99 -8.78 9.70
C TRP A 116 11.10 -7.45 10.45
N ILE A 117 11.10 -7.51 11.78
CA ILE A 117 11.09 -6.32 12.63
C ILE A 117 12.26 -6.36 13.59
N ALA A 118 13.03 -5.28 13.61
CA ALA A 118 14.03 -5.03 14.62
C ALA A 118 13.36 -4.45 15.87
N ARG A 119 13.50 -5.14 17.00
CA ARG A 119 13.11 -4.63 18.32
C ARG A 119 14.37 -4.30 19.11
N GLY A 120 14.38 -3.14 19.75
CA GLY A 120 15.41 -2.86 20.75
C GLY A 120 15.25 -3.84 21.90
N SER A 121 16.31 -4.56 22.25
CA SER A 121 16.33 -5.30 23.50
C SER A 121 16.35 -4.28 24.64
N THR A 122 15.21 -4.03 25.29
CA THR A 122 15.25 -3.59 26.69
C THR A 122 15.72 -4.78 27.51
N LEU A 123 17.05 -4.87 27.70
CA LEU A 123 17.62 -5.58 28.85
C LEU A 123 17.43 -4.74 30.10
#